data_AF-A0AA42P8S9-F1
#
_entry.id   AF-A0AA42P8S9-F1
#
_cell.length_a   1.000
_cell.length_b   1.000
_cell.length_c   1.000
_cell.angle_alpha   90.00
_cell.angle_beta   90.00
_cell.angle_gamma   90.00
#
_symmetry.space_group_name_H-M   'P 1'
#
loop_
_entity.id
_entity.type
_entity.pdbx_description
1 polymer ?
#
loop_
_entity_poly.entity_id
_entity_poly.type
_entity_poly.pdbx_seq_one_letter_code
_entity_poly.pdbx_strand_id
1 'polypeptide(L)'
;MTEPDIPFDQLPRFVRVRSEPDARFVEFDFAIGHPELFVELVLPQAAFATFCQCQRVVQMDAAMCQAVDEDAAKWRYGDVGRREANDRE
;
A
#
# COMPACT_ATOMS: atom_id res chain seq x y z
N MET A 1 13.91 -14.92 17.23
CA MET A 1 14.45 -13.90 16.33
C MET A 1 13.84 -12.58 16.79
N THR A 2 14.65 -11.65 17.28
CA THR A 2 14.16 -10.34 17.72
C THR A 2 14.17 -9.44 16.49
N GLU A 3 13.01 -9.23 15.87
CA GLU A 3 12.88 -8.17 14.86
C GLU A 3 13.29 -6.84 15.52
N PRO A 4 14.09 -6.00 14.84
CA PRO A 4 14.40 -4.68 15.37
C PRO A 4 13.11 -3.88 15.51
N ASP A 5 12.87 -3.33 16.70
CA ASP A 5 11.78 -2.40 16.97
C ASP A 5 12.07 -1.07 16.26
N ILE A 6 11.66 -0.97 14.99
CA ILE A 6 11.73 0.28 14.24
C ILE A 6 10.56 1.14 14.71
N PRO A 7 10.81 2.32 15.31
CA PRO A 7 9.73 3.17 15.78
C PRO A 7 8.87 3.64 14.60
N PHE A 8 7.56 3.68 14.81
CA PHE A 8 6.55 3.96 13.76
C PHE A 8 6.83 5.22 12.93
N ASP A 9 7.40 6.27 13.53
CA ASP A 9 7.72 7.51 12.83
C ASP A 9 8.87 7.37 11.81
N GLN A 10 9.69 6.32 11.92
CA GLN A 10 10.80 6.03 11.00
C GLN A 10 10.39 5.06 9.87
N LEU A 11 9.17 4.53 9.90
CA LEU A 11 8.70 3.65 8.84
C LEU A 11 8.53 4.41 7.52
N PRO A 12 8.95 3.83 6.38
CA PRO A 12 8.76 4.46 5.08
C PRO A 12 7.26 4.60 4.79
N ARG A 13 6.87 5.74 4.23
CA ARG A 13 5.49 6.04 3.88
C ARG A 13 5.38 6.04 2.38
N PHE A 14 4.51 5.20 1.84
CA PHE A 14 4.38 5.01 0.40
C PHE A 14 3.08 5.63 -0.11
N VAL A 15 3.12 6.16 -1.34
CA VAL A 15 1.95 6.68 -2.02
C VAL A 15 1.87 6.12 -3.44
N ARG A 16 0.66 5.76 -3.88
CA ARG A 16 0.37 5.33 -5.26
C ARG A 16 -0.83 6.10 -5.79
N VAL A 17 -0.64 6.93 -6.81
CA VAL A 17 -1.75 7.66 -7.43
C VAL A 17 -2.51 6.74 -8.39
N ARG A 18 -3.84 6.68 -8.23
CA ARG A 18 -4.75 5.86 -9.06
C ARG A 18 -5.54 6.69 -10.08
N SER A 19 -5.59 8.00 -9.86
CA SER A 19 -6.33 8.96 -10.68
C SER A 19 -5.52 9.48 -11.88
N GLU A 20 -6.24 9.99 -12.89
CA GLU A 20 -5.63 10.65 -14.05
C GLU A 20 -4.99 11.99 -13.66
N PRO A 21 -3.93 12.44 -14.37
CA PRO A 21 -3.19 13.68 -14.02
C PRO A 21 -4.06 14.95 -14.01
N ASP A 22 -5.15 15.00 -14.76
CA ASP A 22 -6.08 16.14 -14.84
C ASP A 22 -7.38 15.93 -14.02
N ALA A 23 -7.43 14.89 -13.19
CA ALA A 23 -8.61 14.61 -12.38
C ALA A 23 -8.88 15.73 -11.36
N ARG A 24 -10.15 16.09 -11.17
CA ARG A 24 -10.57 17.10 -10.17
C ARG A 24 -10.18 16.68 -8.74
N PHE A 25 -10.22 15.37 -8.47
CA PHE A 25 -9.82 14.77 -7.22
C PHE A 25 -8.73 13.74 -7.49
N VAL A 26 -7.72 13.72 -6.61
CA VAL A 26 -6.64 12.75 -6.63
C VAL A 26 -7.06 11.58 -5.76
N GLU A 27 -7.29 10.45 -6.41
CA GLU A 27 -7.43 9.14 -5.76
C GLU A 27 -6.05 8.52 -5.63
N PHE A 28 -5.68 8.10 -4.43
CA PHE A 28 -4.38 7.52 -4.14
C PHE A 28 -4.43 6.54 -2.96
N ASP A 29 -3.52 5.58 -2.98
CA ASP A 29 -3.30 4.63 -1.91
C ASP A 29 -2.15 5.11 -1.03
N PHE A 30 -2.30 5.01 0.28
CA PHE A 30 -1.29 5.41 1.26
C PHE A 30 -0.96 4.25 2.21
N ALA A 31 0.33 3.94 2.34
CA ALA A 31 0.82 2.85 3.18
C ALA A 31 1.97 3.31 4.10
N ILE A 32 2.15 2.63 5.24
CA ILE A 32 3.23 2.89 6.19
C ILE A 32 3.94 1.58 6.51
N GLY A 33 5.24 1.51 6.26
CA GLY A 33 6.09 0.34 6.46
C GLY A 33 5.84 -0.76 5.42
N HIS A 34 4.60 -1.20 5.29
CA HIS A 34 4.19 -2.31 4.43
C HIS A 34 3.32 -1.81 3.27
N PRO A 35 3.82 -1.82 2.02
CA PRO A 35 3.09 -1.29 0.87
C PRO A 35 1.79 -2.07 0.56
N GLU A 36 1.70 -3.34 0.97
CA GLU A 36 0.49 -4.19 0.86
C GLU A 36 -0.63 -3.78 1.83
N LEU A 37 -0.29 -3.07 2.93
CA LEU A 37 -1.25 -2.56 3.90
C LEU A 37 -1.47 -1.06 3.68
N PHE A 38 -2.41 -0.76 2.79
CA PHE A 38 -2.72 0.61 2.40
C PHE A 38 -4.15 1.02 2.73
N VAL A 39 -4.37 2.33 2.81
CA VAL A 39 -5.69 2.95 2.83
C VAL A 39 -5.92 3.72 1.53
N GLU A 40 -7.10 3.56 0.96
CA GLU A 40 -7.53 4.31 -0.24
C GLU A 40 -8.07 5.68 0.20
N LEU A 41 -7.53 6.76 -0.36
CA LEU A 41 -7.89 8.13 -0.03
C LEU A 41 -8.19 8.94 -1.29
N VAL A 42 -9.09 9.92 -1.14
CA VAL A 42 -9.48 10.84 -2.21
C VAL A 42 -9.40 12.27 -1.71
N LEU A 43 -8.55 13.09 -2.31
CA LEU A 43 -8.34 14.49 -1.91
C LEU A 43 -8.30 15.43 -3.14
N PRO A 44 -8.66 16.72 -3.00
CA PRO A 44 -8.34 17.72 -4.02
C PRO A 44 -6.84 17.82 -4.27
N GLN A 45 -6.41 18.17 -5.49
CA GLN A 45 -4.98 18.22 -5.88
C GLN A 45 -4.11 19.05 -4.90
N ALA A 46 -4.59 20.21 -4.47
CA ALA A 46 -3.86 21.07 -3.52
C ALA A 46 -3.68 20.43 -2.14
N ALA A 47 -4.70 19.70 -1.68
CA ALA A 47 -4.64 18.97 -0.41
C ALA A 47 -3.73 17.74 -0.52
N PHE A 48 -3.74 17.04 -1.66
CA PHE A 48 -2.83 15.93 -1.94
C PHE A 48 -1.35 16.38 -1.92
N ALA A 49 -1.03 17.51 -2.57
CA ALA A 49 0.34 18.05 -2.55
C ALA A 49 0.81 18.39 -1.13
N THR A 50 -0.07 18.99 -0.31
CA THR A 50 0.20 19.27 1.11
C THR A 50 0.39 17.98 1.90
N PHE A 51 -0.47 16.98 1.68
CA PHE A 51 -0.40 15.68 2.33
C PHE A 51 0.95 14.99 2.07
N CYS A 52 1.40 14.97 0.81
CA CYS A 52 2.68 14.37 0.44
C CYS A 52 3.87 15.03 1.17
N GLN A 53 3.83 16.36 1.32
CA GLN A 53 4.87 17.11 2.03
C GLN A 53 4.84 16.85 3.55
N CYS A 54 3.65 16.88 4.16
CA CYS A 54 3.49 16.62 5.60
C CYS A 54 3.94 15.21 5.98
N GLN A 55 3.59 14.22 5.15
CA GLN A 55 3.90 12.83 5.45
C GLN A 55 5.26 12.37 4.94
N ARG A 56 5.97 13.16 4.11
CA ARG A 56 7.27 12.79 3.50
C ARG A 56 7.18 11.45 2.78
N VAL A 57 6.15 11.30 1.95
CA VAL A 57 5.86 10.05 1.25
C VAL A 57 6.84 9.80 0.09
N VAL A 58 7.04 8.53 -0.21
CA VAL A 58 7.78 8.02 -1.36
C VAL A 58 6.77 7.47 -2.37
N GLN A 59 6.90 7.85 -3.64
CA GLN A 59 6.05 7.27 -4.69
C GLN A 59 6.44 5.81 -4.93
N MET A 60 5.44 4.93 -5.03
CA MET A 60 5.67 3.55 -5.39
C MET A 60 6.11 3.42 -6.85
N ASP A 61 7.17 2.66 -7.10
CA ASP A 61 7.57 2.27 -8.45
C ASP A 61 6.60 1.25 -9.05
N ALA A 62 6.62 1.10 -10.39
CA ALA A 62 5.73 0.20 -11.11
C ALA A 62 5.78 -1.26 -10.61
N ALA A 63 6.96 -1.76 -10.24
CA ALA A 63 7.13 -3.11 -9.69
C ALA A 63 6.46 -3.27 -8.30
N MET A 64 6.53 -2.24 -7.45
CA MET A 64 5.84 -2.24 -6.15
C MET A 64 4.32 -2.22 -6.35
N CYS A 65 3.84 -1.37 -7.26
CA CYS A 65 2.41 -1.31 -7.59
C CYS A 65 1.88 -2.68 -8.05
N GLN A 66 2.63 -3.39 -8.89
CA GLN A 66 2.27 -4.72 -9.37
C GLN A 66 2.20 -5.74 -8.22
N ALA A 67 3.22 -5.79 -7.36
CA ALA A 67 3.25 -6.71 -6.23
C ALA A 67 2.08 -6.48 -5.26
N VAL A 68 1.71 -5.21 -5.02
CA VAL A 68 0.55 -4.84 -4.20
C VAL A 68 -0.76 -5.30 -4.86
N ASP A 69 -0.90 -5.14 -6.17
CA ASP A 69 -2.09 -5.60 -6.89
C ASP A 69 -2.23 -7.14 -6.89
N GLU A 70 -1.11 -7.87 -6.98
CA GLU A 70 -1.08 -9.33 -6.89
C GLU A 70 -1.49 -9.83 -5.49
N ASP A 71 -0.96 -9.21 -4.43
CA ASP A 71 -1.34 -9.55 -3.06
C ASP A 71 -2.82 -9.21 -2.79
N ALA A 72 -3.28 -8.03 -3.22
CA ALA A 72 -4.69 -7.66 -3.12
C ALA A 72 -5.61 -8.65 -3.86
N ALA A 73 -5.20 -9.15 -5.03
CA ALA A 73 -5.94 -10.17 -5.76
C ALA A 73 -6.00 -11.50 -5.02
N LYS A 74 -4.91 -11.93 -4.38
CA LYS A 74 -4.85 -13.12 -3.52
C LYS A 74 -5.88 -13.03 -2.38
N TRP A 75 -5.97 -11.89 -1.70
CA TRP A 75 -6.94 -11.70 -0.61
C TRP A 75 -8.38 -11.51 -1.10
N ARG A 76 -8.58 -10.91 -2.28
CA ARG A 76 -9.92 -10.64 -2.84
C ARG A 76 -10.61 -11.88 -3.42
N TYR A 77 -9.86 -12.73 -4.13
CA TYR A 77 -10.42 -13.90 -4.81
C TYR A 77 -10.09 -15.22 -4.10
N GLY A 78 -9.28 -15.15 -3.04
CA GLY A 78 -8.95 -16.28 -2.19
C GLY A 78 -8.23 -17.37 -2.97
N ASP A 79 -7.15 -17.03 -3.71
CA ASP A 79 -6.25 -18.10 -4.14
C ASP A 79 -5.74 -18.79 -2.89
N VAL A 80 -6.23 -20.01 -2.76
CA VAL A 80 -6.22 -20.82 -1.57
C VAL A 80 -4.76 -20.96 -1.19
N GLY A 81 -4.39 -20.30 -0.08
CA GLY A 81 -3.33 -20.82 0.76
C GLY A 81 -3.63 -22.29 0.92
N ARG A 82 -2.87 -23.13 0.20
CA ARG A 82 -3.00 -24.58 0.22
C ARG A 82 -2.96 -24.92 1.69
N ARG A 83 -4.13 -25.19 2.30
CA ARG A 83 -4.17 -25.80 3.62
C ARG A 83 -3.44 -27.08 3.38
N GLU A 84 -2.21 -27.14 3.87
CA GLU A 84 -1.45 -28.37 3.90
C GLU A 84 -2.39 -29.38 4.53
N ALA A 85 -2.84 -30.32 3.72
CA ALA A 85 -3.61 -31.46 4.19
C ALA A 85 -2.65 -32.18 5.12
N ASN A 86 -2.69 -31.84 6.41
CA ASN A 86 -2.12 -32.67 7.43
C ASN A 86 -3.02 -33.90 7.48
N ASP A 87 -2.65 -34.86 6.64
CA ASP A 87 -3.10 -36.22 6.64
C ASP A 87 -3.01 -36.73 8.09
N ARG A 88 -4.16 -36.90 8.73
CA ARG A 88 -4.25 -37.60 10.00
C ARG A 88 -4.37 -39.08 9.67
N GLU A 89 -3.24 -39.78 9.68
CA GLU A 89 -3.19 -41.21 10.03
C GLU A 89 -3.35 -41.42 11.54
#